data_AF-A0A812N368-F1
#
_entry.id   AF-A0A812N368-F1
#
_cell.length_a   1.000
_cell.length_b   1.000
_cell.length_c   1.000
_cell.angle_alpha   90.00
_cell.angle_beta   90.00
_cell.angle_gamma   90.00
#
_symmetry.space_group_name_H-M   'P 1'
#
loop_
_entity.id
_entity.type
_entity.pdbx_description
1 polymer ?
#
loop_
_entity_poly.entity_id
_entity_poly.type
_entity_poly.pdbx_seq_one_letter_code
_entity_poly.pdbx_strand_id
1 'polypeptide(L)'
;MMIAALVLCESIVPLIVDPTAGIDLEKKEWLLIRYGSFTRAMYTMFEITFSGGWPLLVRPLVDDVSVFFAVPCLIYVVAVVFAALRLITALMVRST
;
A
#
# COMPACT_ATOMS: atom_id res chain seq x y z
N MET A 1 6.49 2.18 7.48
CA MET A 1 6.65 1.55 6.14
C MET A 1 6.73 0.03 6.25
N MET A 2 7.74 -0.55 6.92
CA MET A 2 7.91 -2.01 7.04
C MET A 2 6.74 -2.72 7.72
N ILE A 3 6.25 -2.19 8.85
CA ILE A 3 5.11 -2.76 9.57
C ILE A 3 3.85 -2.73 8.69
N ALA A 4 3.61 -1.63 8.00
CA ALA A 4 2.44 -1.48 7.13
C ALA A 4 2.52 -2.43 5.92
N ALA A 5 3.72 -2.64 5.35
CA ALA A 5 3.95 -3.64 4.31
C ALA A 5 3.68 -5.07 4.79
N LEU A 6 4.10 -5.40 6.02
CA LEU A 6 3.87 -6.72 6.62
C LEU A 6 2.38 -6.95 6.89
N VAL A 7 1.68 -5.96 7.45
CA VAL A 7 0.23 -6.02 7.68
C VAL A 7 -0.55 -6.20 6.38
N LEU A 8 -0.20 -5.46 5.31
CA LEU A 8 -0.84 -5.65 4.01
C LEU A 8 -0.52 -7.03 3.40
N CYS A 9 0.72 -7.48 3.48
CA CYS A 9 1.11 -8.80 2.96
C CYS A 9 0.31 -9.92 3.64
N GLU A 10 0.32 -9.97 4.98
CA GLU A 10 -0.36 -11.02 5.75
C GLU A 10 -1.89 -10.99 5.58
N SER A 11 -2.48 -9.81 5.34
CA SER A 11 -3.92 -9.70 5.12
C SER A 11 -4.34 -10.05 3.69
N ILE A 12 -3.51 -9.77 2.67
CA ILE A 12 -3.84 -10.00 1.25
C ILE A 12 -3.50 -11.43 0.80
N VAL A 13 -2.42 -12.03 1.29
CA VAL A 13 -2.01 -13.40 0.95
C VAL A 13 -3.15 -14.44 1.13
N PRO A 14 -3.90 -14.49 2.24
CA PRO A 14 -4.99 -15.45 2.38
C PRO A 14 -6.11 -15.24 1.36
N LEU A 15 -6.39 -13.99 0.95
CA LEU A 15 -7.37 -13.66 -0.08
C LEU A 15 -6.93 -14.09 -1.49
N ILE A 16 -5.62 -14.14 -1.75
CA ILE A 16 -5.08 -14.65 -3.02
C ILE A 16 -5.17 -16.19 -3.07
N VAL A 17 -4.85 -16.84 -1.95
CA VAL A 17 -4.78 -18.31 -1.85
C VAL A 17 -6.17 -18.95 -1.86
N ASP A 18 -7.19 -18.28 -1.33
CA ASP A 18 -8.56 -18.80 -1.31
C ASP A 18 -9.17 -18.85 -2.73
N PRO A 19 -9.47 -20.05 -3.27
CA PRO A 19 -10.11 -20.19 -4.57
C PRO A 19 -11.60 -19.80 -4.56
N THR A 20 -12.22 -19.70 -3.39
CA THR A 20 -13.65 -19.42 -3.20
C THR A 20 -13.98 -17.94 -3.11
N ALA A 21 -12.98 -17.10 -2.85
CA ALA A 21 -13.10 -15.67 -2.99
C ALA A 21 -13.35 -15.36 -4.48
N GLY A 22 -14.57 -14.93 -4.81
CA GLY A 22 -15.04 -14.59 -6.17
C GLY A 22 -14.35 -13.40 -6.82
N ILE A 23 -13.06 -13.23 -6.55
CA ILE A 23 -12.14 -12.26 -7.12
C ILE A 23 -11.64 -12.81 -8.46
N ASP A 24 -11.69 -11.97 -9.49
CA ASP A 24 -11.23 -12.29 -10.83
C ASP A 24 -9.73 -12.67 -10.88
N LEU A 25 -9.36 -13.55 -11.81
CA LEU A 25 -8.01 -14.13 -11.91
C LEU A 25 -6.94 -13.07 -12.20
N GLU A 26 -7.24 -12.12 -13.09
CA GLU A 26 -6.34 -11.01 -13.44
C GLU A 26 -5.99 -10.15 -12.21
N LYS A 27 -6.97 -9.95 -11.32
CA LYS A 27 -6.80 -9.17 -10.08
C LYS A 27 -5.96 -9.92 -9.06
N LYS A 28 -6.13 -11.24 -8.96
CA LYS A 28 -5.27 -12.09 -8.11
C LYS A 28 -3.80 -12.02 -8.56
N GLU A 29 -3.55 -12.03 -9.87
CA GLU A 29 -2.20 -11.88 -10.41
C GLU A 29 -1.61 -10.50 -10.07
N TRP A 30 -2.39 -9.43 -10.23
CA TRP A 30 -1.98 -8.08 -9.86
C TRP A 30 -1.63 -7.96 -8.37
N LEU A 31 -2.47 -8.53 -7.49
CA LEU A 31 -2.25 -8.55 -6.04
C LEU A 31 -1.01 -9.37 -5.69
N LEU A 32 -0.77 -10.50 -6.37
CA LEU A 32 0.42 -11.32 -6.17
C LEU A 32 1.70 -10.59 -6.60
N ILE A 33 1.64 -9.82 -7.69
CA ILE A 33 2.79 -9.06 -8.18
C ILE A 33 3.20 -7.96 -7.19
N ARG A 34 2.23 -7.31 -6.53
CA ARG A 34 2.47 -6.13 -5.67
C ARG A 34 2.55 -6.45 -4.18
N TYR A 35 1.71 -7.37 -3.70
CA TYR A 35 1.54 -7.69 -2.28
C TYR A 35 1.85 -9.14 -1.92
N GLY A 36 2.14 -10.00 -2.89
CA GLY A 36 2.33 -11.43 -2.68
C GLY A 36 3.56 -11.84 -1.85
N SER A 37 4.48 -10.92 -1.60
CA SER A 37 5.61 -11.15 -0.69
C SER A 37 5.96 -9.87 0.07
N PHE A 38 6.59 -10.03 1.24
CA PHE A 38 7.00 -8.91 2.07
C PHE A 38 7.85 -7.88 1.30
N THR A 39 8.83 -8.32 0.50
CA THR A 39 9.70 -7.43 -0.26
C THR A 39 8.93 -6.65 -1.33
N ARG A 40 7.94 -7.30 -1.98
CA ARG A 40 7.08 -6.64 -2.98
C ARG A 40 6.16 -5.61 -2.32
N ALA A 41 5.51 -6.00 -1.22
CA ALA A 41 4.66 -5.10 -0.44
C ALA A 41 5.47 -3.92 0.13
N MET A 42 6.71 -4.15 0.54
CA MET A 42 7.63 -3.11 1.00
C MET A 42 7.96 -2.12 -0.11
N TYR A 43 8.22 -2.61 -1.33
CA TYR A 43 8.46 -1.76 -2.49
C TYR A 43 7.21 -0.94 -2.85
N THR A 44 6.03 -1.55 -2.85
CA THR A 44 4.76 -0.83 -3.08
C THR A 44 4.50 0.23 -2.01
N MET A 45 4.79 -0.05 -0.74
CA MET A 45 4.70 0.96 0.33
C MET A 45 5.74 2.08 0.18
N PHE A 46 6.91 1.78 -0.39
CA PHE A 46 7.90 2.79 -0.75
C PHE A 46 7.38 3.70 -1.86
N GLU A 47 6.80 3.13 -2.93
CA GLU A 47 6.16 3.88 -4.00
C GLU A 47 5.04 4.78 -3.45
N ILE A 48 4.17 4.25 -2.59
CA ILE A 48 3.10 5.03 -1.93
C ILE A 48 3.66 6.26 -1.20
N THR A 49 4.81 6.12 -0.53
CA THR A 49 5.40 7.20 0.26
C THR A 49 6.05 8.29 -0.60
N PHE A 50 6.75 7.91 -1.67
CA PHE A 50 7.63 8.83 -2.40
C PHE A 50 7.19 9.18 -3.82
N SER A 51 6.38 8.35 -4.49
CA SER A 51 6.03 8.57 -5.91
C SER A 51 4.74 9.39 -6.10
N GLY A 52 3.94 9.58 -5.06
CA GLY A 52 2.66 10.30 -5.14
C GLY A 52 1.55 9.55 -5.89
N GLY A 53 1.86 8.45 -6.57
CA GLY A 53 0.90 7.60 -7.29
C GLY A 53 0.08 6.66 -6.41
N TRP A 54 0.00 6.92 -5.10
CA TRP A 54 -0.65 6.03 -4.14
C TRP A 54 -2.14 5.71 -4.45
N PRO A 55 -2.97 6.57 -5.07
CA PRO A 55 -4.35 6.21 -5.35
C PRO A 55 -4.46 5.06 -6.35
N LEU A 56 -3.51 4.90 -7.28
CA LEU A 56 -3.49 3.80 -8.25
C LEU A 56 -3.18 2.45 -7.60
N LEU A 57 -2.49 2.47 -6.46
CA LEU A 57 -2.14 1.27 -5.70
C LEU A 57 -3.23 0.92 -4.67
N VAL A 58 -3.92 1.91 -4.13
CA VAL A 58 -4.95 1.73 -3.10
C VAL A 58 -6.35 1.52 -3.68
N ARG A 59 -6.75 2.17 -4.79
CA ARG A 59 -8.10 2.03 -5.37
C ARG A 59 -8.47 0.58 -5.68
N PRO A 60 -7.64 -0.18 -6.43
CA PRO A 60 -7.97 -1.57 -6.75
C PRO A 60 -8.10 -2.43 -5.50
N LEU A 61 -7.32 -2.14 -4.45
CA LEU A 61 -7.43 -2.86 -3.19
C LEU A 61 -8.76 -2.57 -2.46
N VAL A 62 -9.23 -1.33 -2.52
CA VAL A 62 -10.48 -0.90 -1.86
C VAL A 62 -11.71 -1.36 -2.63
N ASP A 63 -11.70 -1.19 -3.94
CA ASP A 63 -12.86 -1.44 -4.80
C ASP A 63 -13.03 -2.95 -5.08
N ASP A 64 -11.93 -3.69 -5.23
CA ASP A 64 -11.99 -5.09 -5.66
C ASP A 64 -11.80 -6.12 -4.55
N VAL A 65 -11.16 -5.75 -3.42
CA VAL A 65 -10.91 -6.68 -2.31
C VAL A 65 -11.84 -6.36 -1.15
N SER A 66 -11.68 -5.18 -0.56
CA SER A 66 -12.58 -4.73 0.50
C SER A 66 -12.39 -3.26 0.84
N VAL A 67 -13.51 -2.58 1.10
CA VAL A 67 -13.52 -1.19 1.59
C VAL A 67 -12.77 -1.04 2.93
N PHE A 68 -12.64 -2.11 3.72
CA PHE A 68 -11.90 -2.09 4.98
C PHE A 68 -10.42 -1.76 4.81
N PHE A 69 -9.82 -2.00 3.64
CA PHE A 69 -8.44 -1.62 3.35
C PHE A 69 -8.26 -0.10 3.18
N ALA A 70 -9.33 0.66 2.94
CA ALA A 70 -9.26 2.11 2.77
C ALA A 70 -8.79 2.81 4.05
N VAL A 71 -9.30 2.39 5.21
CA VAL A 71 -9.01 3.02 6.51
C VAL A 71 -7.51 2.94 6.87
N PRO A 72 -6.87 1.76 6.92
CA PRO A 72 -5.45 1.68 7.26
C PRO A 72 -4.56 2.36 6.21
N CYS A 73 -4.90 2.27 4.90
CA CYS A 73 -4.15 2.94 3.85
C CYS A 73 -4.23 4.47 3.97
N LEU A 74 -5.42 5.03 4.24
CA LEU A 74 -5.58 6.48 4.43
C LEU A 74 -4.85 6.98 5.67
N ILE A 75 -4.93 6.27 6.79
CA ILE A 75 -4.18 6.61 8.02
C ILE A 75 -2.68 6.63 7.72
N TYR A 76 -2.18 5.62 7.01
CA TYR A 76 -0.78 5.56 6.61
C TYR A 76 -0.37 6.75 5.73
N VAL A 77 -1.17 7.08 4.70
CA VAL A 77 -0.89 8.21 3.81
C VAL A 77 -0.87 9.52 4.60
N VAL A 78 -1.89 9.78 5.42
CA VAL A 78 -1.97 11.03 6.20
C VAL A 78 -0.86 11.14 7.24
N ALA A 79 -0.50 10.05 7.92
CA ALA A 79 0.55 10.10 8.95
C ALA A 79 1.95 10.13 8.34
N VAL A 80 2.23 9.27 7.37
CA VAL A 80 3.60 9.01 6.88
C VAL A 80 3.95 9.88 5.68
N VAL A 81 3.07 9.99 4.67
CA VAL A 81 3.36 10.81 3.47
C VAL A 81 3.42 12.28 3.86
N PHE A 82 2.44 12.75 4.64
CA PHE A 82 2.44 14.13 5.10
C PHE A 82 3.65 14.46 6.00
N ALA A 83 4.00 13.56 6.93
CA ALA A 83 5.18 13.75 7.77
C ALA A 83 6.47 13.73 6.95
N ALA A 84 6.60 12.81 5.99
CA ALA A 84 7.77 12.75 5.10
C ALA A 84 7.91 14.02 4.27
N LEU A 85 6.82 14.51 3.67
CA LEU A 85 6.82 15.77 2.92
C LEU A 85 7.22 16.95 3.81
N ARG A 86 6.62 17.08 5.00
CA ARG A 86 6.98 18.15 5.95
C ARG A 86 8.43 18.05 6.42
N LEU A 87 8.95 16.84 6.64
CA LEU A 87 10.34 16.62 7.01
C LEU A 87 11.29 17.07 5.90
N ILE A 88 11.01 16.69 4.64
CA ILE A 88 11.81 17.09 3.49
C ILE A 88 11.79 18.63 3.33
N THR A 89 10.62 19.26 3.44
CA THR A 89 10.50 20.72 3.39
C THR A 89 11.28 21.39 4.53
N ALA A 90 11.18 20.88 5.76
CA ALA A 90 11.91 21.43 6.90
C ALA A 90 13.43 21.33 6.73
N LEU A 91 13.93 20.23 6.16
CA LEU A 91 15.35 20.05 5.86
C LEU A 91 15.83 21.04 4.80
N MET A 92 15.05 21.25 3.73
CA MET A 92 15.39 22.23 2.69
C MET A 92 15.43 23.67 3.24
N VAL A 93 14.46 24.04 4.08
CA VAL A 93 14.42 25.37 4.73
C VAL A 93 15.60 25.56 5.69
N ARG A 94 16.00 24.53 6.44
CA ARG A 94 17.17 24.61 7.33
C ARG A 94 18.49 24.72 6.56
N SER A 95 18.55 24.21 5.34
CA SER A 95 19.76 24.22 4.51
C SER A 95 20.01 25.51 3.74
N THR A 96 19.14 26.52 3.86
CA THR A 96 19.30 27.88 3.31
C THR A 96 19.46 28.88 4.45
#